data_AF-A0A1I6LEI2-F1
#
_entry.id   AF-A0A1I6LEI2-F1
#
_cell.length_a   1.000
_cell.length_b   1.000
_cell.length_c   1.000
_cell.angle_alpha   90.00
_cell.angle_beta   90.00
_cell.angle_gamma   90.00
#
_symmetry.space_group_name_H-M   'P 1'
#
loop_
_entity.id
_entity.type
_entity.pdbx_description
1 polymer ?
#
loop_
_entity_poly.entity_id
_entity_poly.type
_entity_poly.pdbx_seq_one_letter_code
_entity_poly.pdbx_strand_id
1 'polypeptide(L)'
;MAIDRTYITDLRFDRADFSDLKREEHCAWCTRTLEESYFEVLDRRICDVCADRARKALPEDTRAVFWRSTGFGALAAAMLGMAYFALFRATSGGWMVFASIGVGYLIARAMRVGSHGIGGRRYQWMAMGLTYVAVAIASSVAAFGLRDVPIWFVPLFVLTPIASLFRNVSFGALQLLLVGVGMRWAWGMMAGAPPKVTGPHRRPE
;
A
#
# COMPACT_ATOMS: atom_id res chain seq x y z
N MET A 1 -18.05 1.03 61.34
CA MET A 1 -17.69 -0.07 60.44
C MET A 1 -16.30 0.26 59.90
N ALA A 2 -15.26 -0.23 60.58
CA ALA A 2 -13.87 0.10 60.28
C ALA A 2 -13.36 -0.85 59.19
N ILE A 3 -13.07 -0.32 58.01
CA ILE A 3 -12.40 -1.05 56.94
C ILE A 3 -10.92 -1.08 57.34
N ASP A 4 -10.46 -2.24 57.78
CA ASP A 4 -9.07 -2.55 58.10
C ASP A 4 -8.16 -2.18 56.91
N ARG A 5 -7.08 -1.46 57.17
CA ARG A 5 -6.24 -0.84 56.12
C ARG A 5 -5.14 -1.77 55.62
N THR A 6 -5.02 -2.97 56.19
CA THR A 6 -3.87 -3.86 55.97
C THR A 6 -3.92 -4.66 54.68
N TYR A 7 -5.09 -4.82 54.05
CA TYR A 7 -5.23 -5.59 52.80
C TYR A 7 -4.94 -4.84 51.51
N ILE A 8 -4.89 -3.51 51.51
CA ILE A 8 -4.60 -2.73 50.28
C ILE A 8 -3.10 -2.68 49.98
N THR A 9 -2.26 -2.87 50.99
CA THR A 9 -0.79 -2.73 50.91
C THR A 9 -0.06 -3.84 50.17
N ASP A 10 -0.73 -4.91 49.74
CA ASP A 10 -0.09 -6.02 49.00
C ASP A 10 -0.45 -6.08 47.51
N LEU A 11 -1.24 -5.12 47.02
CA LEU A 11 -1.47 -4.96 45.58
C LEU A 11 -0.26 -4.26 44.96
N ARG A 12 0.73 -5.04 44.53
CA ARG A 12 1.92 -4.54 43.83
C ARG A 12 1.57 -4.18 42.38
N PHE A 13 1.15 -2.94 42.14
CA PHE A 13 0.90 -2.40 40.81
C PHE A 13 2.18 -2.04 40.03
N ASP A 14 3.34 -2.05 40.68
CA ASP A 14 4.63 -1.70 40.07
C ASP A 14 5.23 -2.82 39.21
N ARG A 15 4.68 -4.04 39.27
CA ARG A 15 5.12 -5.17 38.45
C ARG A 15 3.93 -6.05 38.12
N ALA A 16 3.64 -6.23 36.84
CA ALA A 16 2.66 -7.22 36.39
C ALA A 16 3.16 -8.62 36.78
N ASP A 17 2.42 -9.29 37.66
CA ASP A 17 2.70 -10.67 38.05
C ASP A 17 2.07 -11.60 37.01
N PHE A 18 2.92 -12.21 36.16
CA PHE A 18 2.50 -13.16 35.13
C PHE A 18 2.60 -14.62 35.63
N SER A 19 2.81 -14.84 36.93
CA SER A 19 3.13 -16.14 37.51
C SER A 19 2.08 -17.23 37.32
N ASP A 20 0.82 -16.88 37.04
CA ASP A 20 -0.29 -17.85 37.01
C ASP A 20 -0.81 -18.22 35.60
N LEU A 21 -0.11 -17.79 34.55
CA LEU A 21 -0.41 -18.19 33.18
C LEU A 21 0.86 -18.69 32.48
N LYS A 22 1.41 -19.81 32.96
CA LYS A 22 2.06 -20.78 32.04
C LYS A 22 0.97 -21.34 31.12
N ARG A 23 0.40 -20.49 30.28
CA ARG A 23 -0.51 -20.90 29.22
C ARG A 23 0.37 -21.74 28.31
N GLU A 24 0.10 -23.03 28.22
CA GLU A 24 0.70 -23.87 27.19
C GLU A 24 0.34 -23.24 25.85
N GLU A 25 1.27 -22.46 25.30
CA GLU A 25 1.05 -21.83 24.03
C GLU A 25 1.25 -22.88 22.96
N HIS A 26 0.14 -23.24 22.34
CA HIS A 26 0.10 -24.16 21.24
C HIS A 26 0.31 -23.39 19.94
N CYS A 27 1.06 -23.98 19.00
CA CYS A 27 1.19 -23.43 17.66
C CYS A 27 -0.19 -23.26 17.00
N ALA A 28 -0.45 -22.10 16.40
CA ALA A 28 -1.74 -21.79 15.79
C ALA A 28 -2.13 -22.67 14.60
N TRP A 29 -1.20 -23.45 14.03
CA TRP A 29 -1.43 -24.33 12.88
C TRP A 29 -1.32 -25.82 13.21
N CYS A 30 -0.28 -26.23 13.94
CA CYS A 30 -0.02 -27.64 14.22
C CYS A 30 -0.39 -28.07 15.64
N THR A 31 -0.86 -27.13 16.48
CA THR A 31 -1.27 -27.38 17.88
C THR A 31 -0.21 -28.09 18.73
N ARG A 32 1.07 -28.04 18.36
CA ARG A 32 2.16 -28.51 19.21
C ARG A 32 2.49 -27.46 20.27
N THR A 33 2.91 -27.92 21.45
CA THR A 33 3.42 -27.07 22.53
C THR A 33 4.72 -26.38 22.10
N LEU A 34 4.81 -25.05 22.32
CA LEU A 34 6.00 -24.25 22.02
C LEU A 34 6.99 -24.31 23.19
N GLU A 35 8.12 -25.02 23.06
CA GLU A 35 9.03 -25.30 24.18
C GLU A 35 10.05 -24.17 24.47
N GLU A 36 10.88 -23.78 23.50
CA GLU A 36 12.00 -22.85 23.75
C GLU A 36 11.98 -21.58 22.88
N SER A 37 11.56 -21.72 21.63
CA SER A 37 11.50 -20.62 20.68
C SER A 37 10.21 -20.63 19.88
N TYR A 38 9.69 -19.44 19.63
CA TYR A 38 8.52 -19.25 18.77
C TYR A 38 8.84 -18.19 17.70
N PHE A 39 8.16 -18.34 16.56
CA PHE A 39 8.15 -17.34 15.50
C PHE A 39 6.78 -16.69 15.45
N GLU A 40 6.73 -15.41 15.09
CA GLU A 40 5.49 -14.68 14.90
C GLU A 40 5.25 -14.39 13.41
N VAL A 41 4.01 -14.65 12.99
CA VAL A 41 3.51 -14.31 11.65
C VAL A 41 2.13 -13.70 11.80
N LEU A 42 1.98 -12.41 11.48
CA LEU A 42 0.69 -11.69 11.55
C LEU A 42 -0.01 -11.88 12.93
N ASP A 43 0.72 -11.65 14.03
CA ASP A 43 0.28 -11.83 15.42
C ASP A 43 -0.10 -13.26 15.83
N ARG A 44 0.32 -14.26 15.07
CA ARG A 44 0.16 -15.69 15.41
C ARG A 44 1.51 -16.30 15.75
N ARG A 45 1.59 -16.96 16.91
CA ARG A 45 2.78 -17.73 17.33
C ARG A 45 2.77 -19.10 16.65
N ILE A 46 3.88 -19.43 16.00
CA ILE A 46 4.09 -20.69 15.27
C ILE A 46 5.42 -21.33 15.64
N CYS A 47 5.48 -22.66 15.54
CA CYS A 47 6.73 -23.40 15.75
C CYS A 47 7.71 -23.21 14.59
N ASP A 48 8.97 -23.56 14.81
CA ASP A 48 10.05 -23.61 13.82
C ASP A 48 9.66 -24.31 12.49
N VAL A 49 9.05 -25.50 12.56
CA VAL A 49 8.65 -26.28 11.37
C VAL A 49 7.56 -25.55 10.58
N CYS A 50 6.61 -24.95 11.29
CA CYS A 50 5.55 -24.14 10.67
C CYS A 50 6.11 -22.83 10.12
N ALA A 51 7.09 -22.22 10.79
CA ALA A 51 7.76 -21.02 10.35
C ALA A 51 8.56 -21.25 9.07
N ASP A 52 9.25 -22.37 8.94
CA ASP A 52 9.99 -22.69 7.71
C ASP A 52 9.06 -23.00 6.53
N ARG A 53 7.93 -23.66 6.78
CA ARG A 53 6.88 -23.83 5.75
C ARG A 53 6.28 -22.48 5.37
N ALA A 54 6.05 -21.61 6.34
CA ALA A 54 5.58 -20.25 6.11
C ALA A 54 6.60 -19.48 5.26
N ARG A 55 7.89 -19.45 5.63
CA ARG A 55 8.95 -18.77 4.88
C ARG A 55 9.00 -19.20 3.42
N LYS A 56 8.84 -20.50 3.14
CA LYS A 56 8.82 -21.04 1.77
C LYS A 56 7.55 -20.70 1.00
N ALA A 57 6.41 -20.54 1.68
CA ALA A 57 5.13 -20.20 1.07
C ALA A 57 4.88 -18.68 0.97
N LEU A 58 5.55 -17.89 1.80
CA LEU A 58 5.44 -16.44 1.81
C LEU A 58 6.24 -15.89 0.62
N PRO A 59 5.60 -15.09 -0.25
CA PRO A 59 6.32 -14.45 -1.32
C PRO A 59 7.25 -13.38 -0.74
N GLU A 60 8.55 -13.56 -0.90
CA GLU A 60 9.56 -12.59 -0.44
C GLU A 60 9.54 -11.33 -1.30
N ASP A 61 9.68 -10.17 -0.66
CA ASP A 61 9.85 -8.87 -1.33
C ASP A 61 11.23 -8.80 -2.00
N THR A 62 11.34 -9.42 -3.17
CA THR A 62 12.57 -9.42 -3.98
C THR A 62 12.54 -8.25 -4.96
N ARG A 63 13.70 -7.67 -5.28
CA ARG A 63 13.82 -6.62 -6.32
C ARG A 63 13.16 -7.01 -7.65
N ALA A 64 13.17 -8.29 -8.00
CA ALA A 64 12.50 -8.81 -9.20
C ALA A 64 10.98 -8.66 -9.14
N VAL A 65 10.35 -8.92 -7.98
CA VAL A 65 8.89 -8.75 -7.78
C VAL A 65 8.53 -7.27 -7.82
N PHE A 66 9.36 -6.41 -7.23
CA PHE A 66 9.17 -4.96 -7.28
C PHE A 66 9.20 -4.42 -8.72
N TRP A 67 10.21 -4.77 -9.52
CA TRP A 67 10.31 -4.34 -10.91
C TRP A 67 9.21 -4.93 -11.78
N ARG A 68 8.83 -6.19 -11.55
CA ARG A 68 7.68 -6.81 -12.23
C ARG A 68 6.38 -6.06 -11.94
N SER A 69 6.10 -5.74 -10.68
CA SER A 69 4.91 -4.96 -10.29
C SER A 69 4.89 -3.57 -10.92
N THR A 70 6.05 -2.91 -10.98
CA THR A 70 6.21 -1.59 -11.60
C THR A 70 5.96 -1.68 -13.11
N GLY A 71 6.47 -2.72 -13.76
CA GLY A 71 6.22 -2.97 -15.19
C GLY A 71 4.73 -3.16 -15.51
N PHE A 72 4.01 -3.97 -14.72
CA PHE A 72 2.56 -4.15 -14.89
C PHE A 72 1.78 -2.86 -14.64
N GLY A 73 2.13 -2.10 -13.61
CA GLY A 73 1.55 -0.79 -13.35
C GLY A 73 1.78 0.19 -14.50
N ALA A 74 2.99 0.22 -15.06
CA ALA A 74 3.37 1.14 -16.14
C ALA A 74 2.63 0.81 -17.43
N LEU A 75 2.48 -0.48 -17.74
CA LEU A 75 1.73 -0.94 -18.90
C LEU A 75 0.23 -0.62 -18.76
N ALA A 76 -0.34 -0.86 -17.58
CA ALA A 76 -1.71 -0.46 -17.27
C ALA A 76 -1.90 1.06 -17.40
N ALA A 77 -0.96 1.85 -16.88
CA ALA A 77 -0.97 3.31 -16.98
C ALA A 77 -0.93 3.78 -18.45
N ALA A 78 -0.11 3.16 -19.29
CA ALA A 78 -0.02 3.50 -20.71
C ALA A 78 -1.34 3.18 -21.45
N MET A 79 -1.90 2.00 -21.23
CA MET A 79 -3.17 1.59 -21.87
C MET A 79 -4.34 2.47 -21.41
N LEU A 80 -4.44 2.72 -20.12
CA LEU A 80 -5.50 3.53 -19.54
C LEU A 80 -5.36 5.01 -19.91
N GLY A 81 -4.14 5.53 -19.96
CA GLY A 81 -3.86 6.88 -20.43
C GLY A 81 -4.25 7.07 -21.90
N MET A 82 -3.97 6.07 -22.74
CA MET A 82 -4.39 6.08 -24.15
C MET A 82 -5.92 6.01 -24.29
N ALA A 83 -6.58 5.12 -23.55
CA ALA A 83 -8.04 5.03 -23.53
C ALA A 83 -8.68 6.34 -23.04
N TYR A 84 -8.12 6.94 -21.98
CA TYR A 84 -8.56 8.22 -21.45
C TYR A 84 -8.45 9.35 -22.50
N PHE A 85 -7.33 9.42 -23.22
CA PHE A 85 -7.14 10.40 -24.30
C PHE A 85 -8.10 10.18 -25.49
N ALA A 86 -8.33 8.93 -25.88
CA ALA A 86 -9.27 8.60 -26.96
C ALA A 86 -10.71 9.00 -26.59
N LEU A 87 -11.12 8.73 -25.35
CA LEU A 87 -12.41 9.18 -24.81
C LEU A 87 -12.52 10.71 -24.74
N PHE A 88 -11.41 11.42 -24.48
CA PHE A 88 -11.36 12.89 -24.49
C PHE A 88 -11.71 13.47 -25.83
N ARG A 89 -11.06 12.95 -26.87
CA ARG A 89 -11.31 13.35 -28.26
C ARG A 89 -12.76 13.05 -28.68
N ALA A 90 -13.34 11.96 -28.19
CA ALA A 90 -14.65 11.48 -28.64
C ALA A 90 -15.85 12.16 -27.96
N THR A 91 -15.75 12.60 -26.70
CA THR A 91 -16.91 13.02 -25.89
C THR A 91 -16.93 14.50 -25.47
N SER A 92 -16.02 15.31 -25.99
CA SER A 92 -15.95 16.77 -25.74
C SER A 92 -15.88 17.17 -24.25
N GLY A 93 -15.42 16.27 -23.36
CA GLY A 93 -14.91 16.61 -22.02
C GLY A 93 -15.90 16.63 -20.85
N GLY A 94 -17.21 16.47 -21.07
CA GLY A 94 -18.22 16.68 -20.00
C GLY A 94 -18.20 15.66 -18.85
N TRP A 95 -17.84 14.41 -19.11
CA TRP A 95 -17.98 13.29 -18.15
C TRP A 95 -16.65 12.74 -17.64
N MET A 96 -15.54 13.34 -18.03
CA MET A 96 -14.22 12.71 -17.96
C MET A 96 -13.57 12.69 -16.60
N VAL A 97 -14.00 13.58 -15.71
CA VAL A 97 -13.35 13.73 -14.42
C VAL A 97 -13.55 12.47 -13.56
N PHE A 98 -14.66 11.75 -13.74
CA PHE A 98 -14.93 10.46 -13.07
C PHE A 98 -14.02 9.32 -13.51
N ALA A 99 -13.53 9.34 -14.76
CA ALA A 99 -12.69 8.27 -15.28
C ALA A 99 -11.35 8.17 -14.52
N SER A 100 -10.85 9.27 -13.95
CA SER A 100 -9.59 9.31 -13.20
C SER A 100 -9.58 8.41 -11.96
N ILE A 101 -10.72 8.27 -11.26
CA ILE A 101 -10.85 7.34 -10.12
C ILE A 101 -10.64 5.91 -10.59
N GLY A 102 -11.29 5.55 -11.71
CA GLY A 102 -11.16 4.22 -12.32
C GLY A 102 -9.74 3.92 -12.77
N VAL A 103 -9.05 4.91 -13.37
CA VAL A 103 -7.66 4.76 -13.81
C VAL A 103 -6.73 4.50 -12.62
N GLY A 104 -6.83 5.32 -11.56
CA GLY A 104 -6.03 5.12 -10.35
C GLY A 104 -6.29 3.75 -9.70
N TYR A 105 -7.55 3.31 -9.70
CA TYR A 105 -7.92 2.00 -9.19
C TYR A 105 -7.27 0.85 -9.99
N LEU A 106 -7.36 0.91 -11.31
CA LEU A 106 -6.86 -0.14 -12.21
C LEU A 106 -5.33 -0.22 -12.22
N ILE A 107 -4.62 0.91 -12.15
CA ILE A 107 -3.15 0.93 -12.03
C ILE A 107 -2.72 0.24 -10.73
N ALA A 108 -3.29 0.65 -9.59
CA ALA A 108 -2.95 0.04 -8.30
C ALA A 108 -3.34 -1.45 -8.25
N ARG A 109 -4.44 -1.85 -8.90
CA ARG A 109 -4.83 -3.26 -9.04
C ARG A 109 -3.82 -4.05 -9.88
N ALA A 110 -3.38 -3.51 -11.02
CA ALA A 110 -2.35 -4.13 -11.85
C ALA A 110 -1.02 -4.29 -11.10
N MET A 111 -0.63 -3.28 -10.31
CA MET A 111 0.56 -3.35 -9.45
C MET A 111 0.41 -4.44 -8.38
N ARG A 112 -0.74 -4.56 -7.72
CA ARG A 112 -1.00 -5.64 -6.74
C ARG A 112 -0.94 -7.03 -7.36
N VAL A 113 -1.47 -7.19 -8.58
CA VAL A 113 -1.38 -8.46 -9.31
C VAL A 113 0.08 -8.79 -9.62
N GLY A 114 0.87 -7.79 -10.04
CA GLY A 114 2.30 -7.98 -10.30
C GLY A 114 3.15 -8.24 -9.05
N SER A 115 2.72 -7.76 -7.87
CA SER A 115 3.41 -7.96 -6.59
C SER A 115 2.93 -9.19 -5.81
N HIS A 116 2.09 -10.06 -6.37
CA HIS A 116 1.46 -11.19 -5.66
C HIS A 116 0.72 -10.76 -4.37
N GLY A 117 0.16 -9.56 -4.35
CA GLY A 117 -0.54 -9.02 -3.18
C GLY A 117 0.37 -8.45 -2.09
N ILE A 118 1.70 -8.42 -2.29
CA ILE A 118 2.63 -7.76 -1.38
C ILE A 118 2.41 -6.24 -1.45
N GLY A 119 2.21 -5.63 -0.28
CA GLY A 119 2.13 -4.19 -0.08
C GLY A 119 3.32 -3.64 0.69
N GLY A 120 3.28 -2.33 0.99
CA GLY A 120 4.24 -1.69 1.89
C GLY A 120 4.56 -0.26 1.50
N ARG A 121 5.31 0.46 2.35
CA ARG A 121 5.65 1.89 2.14
C ARG A 121 6.35 2.14 0.80
N ARG A 122 7.22 1.24 0.34
CA ARG A 122 7.91 1.35 -0.95
C ARG A 122 6.94 1.26 -2.13
N TYR A 123 6.03 0.29 -2.09
CA TYR A 123 5.00 0.10 -3.10
C TYR A 123 3.98 1.24 -3.12
N GLN A 124 3.66 1.81 -1.95
CA GLN A 124 2.79 2.98 -1.82
C GLN A 124 3.35 4.22 -2.54
N TRP A 125 4.61 4.58 -2.27
CA TRP A 125 5.26 5.70 -2.94
C TRP A 125 5.36 5.50 -4.46
N MET A 126 5.67 4.28 -4.90
CA MET A 126 5.70 3.95 -6.33
C MET A 126 4.33 4.05 -6.98
N ALA A 127 3.28 3.54 -6.35
CA ALA A 127 1.93 3.61 -6.89
C ALA A 127 1.45 5.06 -7.00
N MET A 128 1.75 5.89 -5.99
CA MET A 128 1.51 7.33 -6.04
C MET A 128 2.27 8.01 -7.18
N GLY A 129 3.58 7.78 -7.27
CA GLY A 129 4.42 8.38 -8.32
C GLY A 129 3.97 7.99 -9.72
N LEU A 130 3.65 6.71 -9.93
CA LEU A 130 3.22 6.21 -11.23
C LEU A 130 1.85 6.75 -11.64
N THR A 131 0.91 6.83 -10.71
CA THR A 131 -0.41 7.45 -10.97
C THR A 131 -0.26 8.92 -11.33
N TYR A 132 0.62 9.64 -10.62
CA TYR A 132 0.90 11.03 -10.91
C TYR A 132 1.49 11.22 -12.31
N VAL A 133 2.53 10.46 -12.64
CA VAL A 133 3.20 10.51 -13.94
C VAL A 133 2.24 10.15 -15.07
N ALA A 134 1.39 9.14 -14.88
CA ALA A 134 0.38 8.76 -15.86
C ALA A 134 -0.60 9.91 -16.17
N VAL A 135 -1.13 10.56 -15.14
CA VAL A 135 -2.05 11.69 -15.28
C VAL A 135 -1.35 12.91 -15.88
N ALA A 136 -0.13 13.20 -15.44
CA ALA A 136 0.72 14.26 -15.97
C ALA A 136 0.95 14.07 -17.47
N ILE A 137 1.36 12.88 -17.91
CA ILE A 137 1.58 12.58 -19.33
C ILE A 137 0.27 12.69 -20.13
N ALA A 138 -0.83 12.10 -19.64
CA ALA A 138 -2.11 12.12 -20.34
C ALA A 138 -2.65 13.55 -20.56
N SER A 139 -2.57 14.40 -19.52
CA SER A 139 -2.98 15.80 -19.60
C SER A 139 -2.07 16.64 -20.51
N SER A 140 -0.79 16.32 -20.53
CA SER A 140 0.22 16.99 -21.35
C SER A 140 0.04 16.68 -22.84
N VAL A 141 -0.18 15.41 -23.18
CA VAL A 141 -0.51 14.98 -24.55
C VAL A 141 -1.82 15.63 -25.01
N ALA A 142 -2.80 15.78 -24.13
CA ALA A 142 -4.03 16.49 -24.43
C ALA A 142 -3.83 17.99 -24.71
N ALA A 143 -2.92 18.64 -23.98
CA ALA A 143 -2.67 20.07 -24.11
C ALA A 143 -1.74 20.45 -25.27
N PHE A 144 -0.73 19.63 -25.58
CA PHE A 144 0.35 20.00 -26.52
C PHE A 144 0.55 19.01 -27.69
N GLY A 145 -0.11 17.84 -27.67
CA GLY A 145 0.08 16.79 -28.70
C GLY A 145 1.41 16.03 -28.56
N LEU A 146 1.53 14.87 -29.23
CA LEU A 146 2.70 13.97 -29.13
C LEU A 146 3.93 14.44 -29.92
N ARG A 147 3.81 15.48 -30.77
CA ARG A 147 4.78 15.77 -31.84
C ARG A 147 5.82 16.85 -31.51
N ASP A 148 5.48 17.78 -30.62
CA ASP A 148 6.26 19.03 -30.44
C ASP A 148 6.93 19.15 -29.06
N VAL A 149 7.10 18.03 -28.34
CA VAL A 149 7.45 18.07 -26.92
C VAL A 149 8.94 17.78 -26.69
N PRO A 150 9.76 18.78 -26.28
CA PRO A 150 11.16 18.54 -25.94
C PRO A 150 11.26 17.73 -24.65
N ILE A 151 12.16 16.75 -24.60
CA ILE A 151 12.37 15.86 -23.43
C ILE A 151 12.72 16.67 -22.16
N TRP A 152 13.35 17.83 -22.31
CA TRP A 152 13.66 18.76 -21.22
C TRP A 152 12.44 19.43 -20.58
N PHE A 153 11.27 19.40 -21.23
CA PHE A 153 10.02 19.93 -20.67
C PHE A 153 9.28 18.91 -19.79
N VAL A 154 9.73 17.64 -19.71
CA VAL A 154 9.17 16.60 -18.83
C VAL A 154 8.94 17.07 -17.38
N PRO A 155 9.86 17.76 -16.70
CA PRO A 155 9.59 18.30 -15.36
C PRO A 155 8.48 19.36 -15.32
N LEU A 156 8.28 20.14 -16.39
CA LEU A 156 7.18 21.10 -16.48
C LEU A 156 5.83 20.40 -16.68
N PHE A 157 5.82 19.23 -17.34
CA PHE A 157 4.63 18.38 -17.50
C PHE A 157 4.20 17.67 -16.22
N VAL A 158 5.10 17.47 -15.26
CA VAL A 158 4.69 17.07 -13.91
C VAL A 158 3.81 18.17 -13.29
N LEU A 159 4.01 19.44 -13.66
CA LEU A 159 3.25 20.57 -13.12
C LEU A 159 2.01 20.93 -13.94
N THR A 160 1.73 20.32 -15.09
CA THR A 160 0.54 20.66 -15.91
C THR A 160 -0.80 20.49 -15.20
N PRO A 161 -1.08 19.44 -14.38
CA PRO A 161 -2.32 19.38 -13.62
C PRO A 161 -2.45 20.49 -12.57
N ILE A 162 -1.34 21.08 -12.13
CA ILE A 162 -1.34 22.26 -11.25
C ILE A 162 -1.51 23.52 -12.10
N ALA A 163 -0.90 23.58 -13.28
CA ALA A 163 -1.03 24.68 -14.23
C ALA A 163 -2.47 24.84 -14.75
N SER A 164 -3.26 23.77 -14.82
CA SER A 164 -4.68 23.83 -15.23
C SER A 164 -5.55 24.63 -14.26
N LEU A 165 -5.17 24.70 -12.97
CA LEU A 165 -5.80 25.54 -11.95
C LEU A 165 -5.79 27.02 -12.34
N PHE A 166 -4.67 27.50 -12.91
CA PHE A 166 -4.52 28.91 -13.28
C PHE A 166 -5.30 29.29 -14.54
N ARG A 167 -5.70 28.30 -15.36
CA ARG A 167 -6.45 28.56 -16.61
C ARG A 167 -7.95 28.64 -16.36
N ASN A 168 -8.48 27.76 -15.49
CA ASN A 168 -9.87 27.75 -15.05
C ASN A 168 -9.93 27.18 -13.64
N VAL A 169 -10.10 28.05 -12.64
CA VAL A 169 -10.04 27.68 -11.21
C VAL A 169 -11.01 26.56 -10.88
N SER A 170 -12.26 26.64 -11.35
CA SER A 170 -13.31 25.63 -11.06
C SER A 170 -12.99 24.25 -11.63
N PHE A 171 -12.48 24.19 -12.87
CA PHE A 171 -12.17 22.92 -13.53
C PHE A 171 -10.86 22.32 -13.02
N GLY A 172 -9.84 23.16 -12.80
CA GLY A 172 -8.55 22.73 -12.25
C GLY A 172 -8.64 22.26 -10.80
N ALA A 173 -9.44 22.92 -9.95
CA ALA A 173 -9.64 22.49 -8.57
C ALA A 173 -10.34 21.12 -8.52
N LEU A 174 -11.37 20.91 -9.35
CA LEU A 174 -12.06 19.62 -9.46
C LEU A 174 -11.10 18.51 -9.94
N GLN A 175 -10.25 18.81 -10.92
CA GLN A 175 -9.23 17.87 -11.42
C GLN A 175 -8.24 17.48 -10.32
N LEU A 176 -7.72 18.45 -9.55
CA LEU A 176 -6.80 18.19 -8.44
C LEU A 176 -7.46 17.37 -7.33
N LEU A 177 -8.72 17.66 -7.01
CA LEU A 177 -9.48 16.92 -6.01
C LEU A 177 -9.63 15.45 -6.44
N LEU A 178 -9.97 15.20 -7.70
CA LEU A 178 -10.12 13.86 -8.24
C LEU A 178 -8.80 13.08 -8.36
N VAL A 179 -7.70 13.75 -8.73
CA VAL A 179 -6.36 13.16 -8.65
C VAL A 179 -6.00 12.81 -7.21
N GLY A 180 -6.31 13.70 -6.26
CA GLY A 180 -6.10 13.47 -4.83
C GLY A 180 -6.88 12.26 -4.31
N VAL A 181 -8.14 12.12 -4.70
CA VAL A 181 -8.98 10.97 -4.37
C VAL A 181 -8.41 9.68 -4.98
N GLY A 182 -8.03 9.70 -6.26
CA GLY A 182 -7.39 8.57 -6.92
C GLY A 182 -6.09 8.13 -6.24
N MET A 183 -5.25 9.09 -5.84
CA MET A 183 -4.03 8.85 -5.07
C MET A 183 -4.33 8.21 -3.71
N ARG A 184 -5.34 8.71 -2.99
CA ARG A 184 -5.74 8.15 -1.69
C ARG A 184 -6.24 6.70 -1.81
N TRP A 185 -6.99 6.40 -2.87
CA TRP A 185 -7.39 5.02 -3.17
C TRP A 185 -6.21 4.12 -3.53
N ALA A 186 -5.28 4.59 -4.36
CA ALA A 186 -4.07 3.86 -4.68
C ALA A 186 -3.21 3.58 -3.43
N TRP A 187 -3.07 4.57 -2.55
CA TRP A 187 -2.36 4.44 -1.28
C TRP A 187 -3.00 3.38 -0.37
N GLY A 188 -4.32 3.42 -0.22
CA GLY A 188 -5.07 2.46 0.59
C GLY A 188 -4.95 1.03 0.06
N MET A 189 -4.93 0.85 -1.26
CA MET A 189 -4.79 -0.49 -1.85
C MET A 189 -3.40 -1.08 -1.68
N MET A 190 -2.35 -0.26 -1.67
CA MET A 190 -0.98 -0.72 -1.41
C MET A 190 -0.64 -0.75 0.10
N ALA A 191 -1.59 -0.36 0.97
CA ALA A 191 -1.46 -0.50 2.40
C ALA A 191 -1.61 -1.98 2.80
N GLY A 192 -0.47 -2.61 3.03
CA GLY A 192 -0.34 -3.96 3.57
C GLY A 192 1.08 -4.14 4.05
N ALA A 193 1.28 -4.75 5.22
CA ALA A 193 2.61 -5.14 5.63
C ALA A 193 3.03 -6.38 4.83
N PRO A 194 4.26 -6.44 4.29
CA PRO A 194 4.78 -7.70 3.81
C PRO A 194 4.73 -8.68 5.00
N PRO A 195 4.14 -9.87 4.83
CA PRO A 195 4.11 -10.83 5.92
C PRO A 195 5.57 -11.15 6.27
N LYS A 196 5.96 -10.82 7.50
CA LYS A 196 7.34 -10.99 7.98
C LYS A 196 7.30 -12.03 9.08
N VAL A 197 8.08 -13.09 8.91
CA VAL A 197 8.33 -14.06 9.96
C VAL A 197 9.35 -13.43 10.91
N THR A 198 8.91 -13.00 12.09
CA THR A 198 9.79 -12.45 13.13
C THR A 198 10.18 -13.53 14.13
N GLY A 199 11.44 -13.52 14.54
CA GLY A 199 11.99 -14.50 15.49
C GLY A 199 13.39 -15.00 15.08
N PRO A 200 14.00 -15.87 15.89
CA PRO A 200 13.40 -16.57 17.02
C PRO A 200 13.25 -15.68 18.26
N HIS A 201 12.03 -15.62 18.81
CA HIS A 201 11.78 -15.04 20.13
C HIS A 201 11.87 -16.15 21.17
N ARG A 202 12.63 -15.92 22.24
CA ARG A 202 12.61 -16.81 23.41
C ARG A 202 11.36 -16.54 24.23
N ARG A 203 10.81 -17.57 24.87
CA ARG A 203 9.81 -17.33 25.91
C ARG A 203 10.41 -16.43 26.99
N PRO A 204 9.69 -15.39 27.45
CA PRO A 204 10.06 -14.75 28.71
C PRO A 204 10.00 -15.81 29.80
N GLU A 205 11.10 -15.93 30.53
CA GLU A 205 11.27 -16.84 31.68
C GLU A 205 10.44 -16.43 32.89
#